data_AF-R5M1B8-F1
#
_entry.id   AF-R5M1B8-F1
#
_cell.length_a   1.000
_cell.length_b   1.000
_cell.length_c   1.000
_cell.angle_alpha   90.00
_cell.angle_beta   90.00
_cell.angle_gamma   90.00
#
_symmetry.space_group_name_H-M   'P 1'
#
loop_
_entity.id
_entity.type
_entity.pdbx_description
1 polymer ?
#
loop_
_entity_poly.entity_id
_entity_poly.type
_entity_poly.pdbx_seq_one_letter_code
_entity_poly.pdbx_strand_id
1 'polypeptide(L)'
;MVIYMIDNNLRYCREELEMTQEELGIILGASKQTISNWETGYTPIPLNKLVRFANLYNYSLDFIVGFTRDNIKYNKNIKLDSKLIGKNLKAIRENLKLTQQQIADKCNIYQSTYNHYETGYSLIKIIPAYSICKTYNISFDWLVGRTNNIKINK
;
A
#
# COMPACT_ATOMS: atom_id res chain seq x y z
N MET A 1 11.10 12.52 8.88
CA MET A 1 10.40 13.05 7.68
C MET A 1 9.12 12.25 7.53
N VAL A 2 7.94 12.86 7.58
CA VAL A 2 6.68 12.13 7.31
C VAL A 2 6.66 11.83 5.81
N ILE A 3 6.58 10.54 5.46
CA ILE A 3 6.53 10.11 4.07
C ILE A 3 5.08 10.25 3.58
N TYR A 4 4.87 11.14 2.60
CA TYR A 4 3.58 11.35 1.96
C TYR A 4 3.48 10.60 0.62
N MET A 5 2.27 10.22 0.22
CA MET A 5 1.97 9.58 -1.08
C MET A 5 1.64 10.64 -2.14
N ILE A 6 2.48 11.67 -2.28
CA ILE A 6 2.23 12.82 -3.17
C ILE A 6 2.29 12.39 -4.65
N ASP A 7 3.22 11.50 -5.00
CA ASP A 7 3.46 11.06 -6.38
C ASP A 7 2.74 9.73 -6.72
N ASN A 8 1.48 9.57 -6.28
CA ASN A 8 0.71 8.37 -6.58
C ASN A 8 0.06 8.43 -7.97
N ASN A 9 -0.24 7.26 -8.55
CA ASN A 9 -0.82 7.13 -9.89
C ASN A 9 -2.35 6.97 -9.88
N LEU A 10 -3.04 7.25 -8.77
CA LEU A 10 -4.49 6.98 -8.68
C LEU A 10 -5.29 7.77 -9.72
N ARG A 11 -4.93 9.05 -9.92
CA ARG A 11 -5.55 9.90 -10.94
C ARG A 11 -5.35 9.34 -12.35
N TYR A 12 -4.10 8.97 -12.67
CA TYR A 12 -3.76 8.35 -13.95
C TYR A 12 -4.60 7.08 -14.16
N CYS A 13 -4.61 6.17 -13.18
CA CYS A 13 -5.38 4.92 -13.27
C CYS A 13 -6.88 5.18 -13.51
N ARG A 14 -7.44 6.21 -12.87
CA ARG A 14 -8.85 6.59 -13.04
C ARG A 14 -9.12 7.14 -14.44
N GLU A 15 -8.27 8.03 -14.93
CA GLU A 15 -8.44 8.68 -16.23
C GLU A 15 -8.27 7.68 -17.38
N GLU A 16 -7.37 6.70 -17.26
CA GLU A 16 -7.23 5.58 -18.20
C GLU A 16 -8.47 4.65 -18.25
N LEU A 17 -9.29 4.67 -17.19
CA LEU A 17 -10.58 3.96 -17.14
C LEU A 17 -11.74 4.86 -17.60
N GLU A 18 -11.46 6.07 -18.09
CA GLU A 18 -12.43 7.08 -18.52
C GLU A 18 -13.44 7.48 -17.41
N MET A 19 -13.01 7.42 -16.14
CA MET A 19 -13.86 7.72 -14.99
C MET A 19 -13.68 9.14 -14.47
N THR A 20 -14.76 9.76 -14.05
CA THR A 20 -14.77 10.98 -13.23
C THR A 20 -14.46 10.69 -11.76
N GLN A 21 -14.07 11.72 -11.01
CA GLN A 21 -13.87 11.59 -9.56
C GLN A 21 -15.17 11.24 -8.82
N GLU A 22 -16.33 11.73 -9.29
CA GLU A 22 -17.64 11.33 -8.77
C GLU A 22 -17.87 9.81 -8.93
N GLU A 23 -17.66 9.26 -10.14
CA GLU A 23 -17.88 7.83 -10.41
C GLU A 23 -16.97 6.94 -9.58
N LEU A 24 -15.67 7.25 -9.52
CA LEU A 24 -14.74 6.51 -8.67
C LEU A 24 -15.15 6.62 -7.19
N GLY A 25 -15.66 7.78 -6.78
CA GLY A 25 -16.24 8.01 -5.46
C GLY A 25 -17.40 7.05 -5.17
N ILE A 26 -18.36 6.92 -6.08
CA ILE A 26 -19.48 5.98 -5.95
C ILE A 26 -18.97 4.54 -5.83
N ILE A 27 -18.06 4.13 -6.73
CA ILE A 27 -17.47 2.79 -6.73
C ILE A 27 -16.80 2.50 -5.40
N LEU A 28 -15.94 3.40 -4.91
CA LEU A 28 -15.18 3.18 -3.68
C LEU A 28 -15.97 3.55 -2.42
N GLY A 29 -17.15 4.17 -2.51
CA GLY A 29 -17.91 4.67 -1.36
C GLY A 29 -17.20 5.83 -0.66
N ALA A 30 -16.89 6.88 -1.42
CA ALA A 30 -16.25 8.13 -1.00
C ALA A 30 -16.83 9.31 -1.79
N SER A 31 -16.73 10.53 -1.26
CA SER A 31 -17.11 11.74 -2.01
C SER A 31 -16.07 12.08 -3.08
N LYS A 32 -16.47 12.87 -4.09
CA LYS A 32 -15.56 13.45 -5.08
C LYS A 32 -14.36 14.15 -4.44
N GLN A 33 -14.62 14.97 -3.41
CA GLN A 33 -13.57 15.68 -2.66
C GLN A 33 -12.57 14.71 -2.03
N THR A 34 -13.06 13.60 -1.46
CA THR A 34 -12.20 12.58 -0.87
C THR A 34 -11.33 11.91 -1.94
N ILE A 35 -11.86 11.62 -3.13
CA ILE A 35 -11.06 11.12 -4.26
C ILE A 35 -9.97 12.13 -4.65
N SER A 36 -10.34 13.41 -4.80
CA SER A 36 -9.36 14.47 -5.10
C SER A 36 -8.26 14.57 -4.04
N ASN A 37 -8.61 14.44 -2.76
CA ASN A 37 -7.63 14.46 -1.67
C ASN A 37 -6.68 13.25 -1.73
N TRP A 38 -7.17 12.07 -2.14
CA TRP A 38 -6.34 10.89 -2.36
C TRP A 38 -5.40 11.05 -3.54
N GLU A 39 -5.91 11.55 -4.67
CA GLU A 39 -5.14 11.76 -5.90
C GLU A 39 -4.02 12.79 -5.73
N THR A 40 -4.28 13.84 -4.96
CA THR A 40 -3.30 14.90 -4.68
C THR A 40 -2.35 14.56 -3.52
N GLY A 41 -2.55 13.42 -2.85
CA GLY A 41 -1.79 13.05 -1.66
C GLY A 41 -2.08 13.90 -0.42
N TYR A 42 -3.08 14.79 -0.46
CA TYR A 42 -3.52 15.58 0.69
C TYR A 42 -3.95 14.69 1.86
N THR A 43 -4.69 13.61 1.56
CA THR A 43 -4.89 12.49 2.50
C THR A 43 -4.61 11.18 1.79
N PRO A 44 -4.08 10.16 2.48
CA PRO A 44 -3.81 8.88 1.84
C PRO A 44 -5.11 8.09 1.63
N ILE A 45 -5.20 7.38 0.50
CA ILE A 45 -6.25 6.39 0.27
C ILE A 45 -6.15 5.26 1.32
N PRO A 46 -7.24 4.89 2.01
CA PRO A 46 -7.23 3.77 2.94
C PRO A 46 -6.85 2.44 2.27
N LEU A 47 -6.09 1.59 2.96
CA LEU A 47 -5.56 0.34 2.39
C LEU A 47 -6.64 -0.57 1.80
N ASN A 48 -7.80 -0.69 2.46
CA ASN A 48 -8.92 -1.48 1.97
C ASN A 48 -9.53 -0.92 0.68
N LYS A 49 -9.58 0.42 0.52
CA LYS A 49 -10.07 1.07 -0.71
C LYS A 49 -9.06 0.91 -1.84
N LEU A 50 -7.77 1.05 -1.54
CA LEU A 50 -6.68 0.81 -2.48
C LEU A 50 -6.70 -0.63 -3.02
N VAL A 51 -6.82 -1.61 -2.13
CA VAL A 51 -6.94 -3.03 -2.51
C VAL A 51 -8.20 -3.29 -3.33
N ARG A 52 -9.33 -2.67 -2.97
CA ARG A 52 -10.57 -2.80 -3.74
C ARG A 52 -10.38 -2.27 -5.17
N PHE A 53 -9.78 -1.11 -5.33
CA PHE A 53 -9.46 -0.53 -6.65
C PHE A 53 -8.56 -1.47 -7.46
N ALA A 54 -7.48 -1.96 -6.85
CA ALA A 54 -6.53 -2.88 -7.47
C ALA A 54 -7.17 -4.20 -7.95
N ASN A 55 -8.12 -4.74 -7.18
CA ASN A 55 -8.85 -5.95 -7.54
C ASN A 55 -9.91 -5.71 -8.63
N LEU A 56 -10.61 -4.57 -8.61
CA LEU A 56 -11.65 -4.27 -9.61
C LEU A 56 -11.06 -4.07 -11.01
N TYR A 57 -9.88 -3.45 -11.08
CA TYR A 57 -9.31 -2.98 -12.34
C TYR A 57 -7.95 -3.63 -12.67
N ASN A 58 -7.57 -4.67 -11.91
CA ASN A 58 -6.32 -5.42 -12.10
C ASN A 58 -5.04 -4.58 -12.15
N TYR A 59 -4.99 -3.49 -11.38
CA TYR A 59 -3.79 -2.67 -11.22
C TYR A 59 -2.88 -3.23 -10.12
N SER A 60 -1.57 -3.14 -10.33
CA SER A 60 -0.55 -3.36 -9.30
C SER A 60 -0.67 -2.32 -8.18
N LEU A 61 -0.52 -2.76 -6.93
CA LEU A 61 -0.41 -1.82 -5.81
C LEU A 61 0.85 -0.97 -5.95
N ASP A 62 1.97 -1.56 -6.38
CA ASP A 62 3.22 -0.83 -6.63
C ASP A 62 3.03 0.29 -7.64
N PHE A 63 2.26 0.04 -8.70
CA PHE A 63 1.92 1.07 -9.68
C PHE A 63 1.04 2.16 -9.08
N ILE A 64 -0.08 1.82 -8.44
CA ILE A 64 -1.03 2.84 -7.92
C ILE A 64 -0.35 3.75 -6.91
N VAL A 65 0.51 3.22 -6.03
CA VAL A 65 1.20 4.02 -5.01
C VAL A 65 2.45 4.75 -5.53
N GLY A 66 2.79 4.62 -6.81
CA GLY A 66 3.89 5.34 -7.45
C GLY A 66 5.28 4.72 -7.25
N PHE A 67 5.37 3.43 -6.91
CA PHE A 67 6.65 2.72 -6.81
C PHE A 67 7.22 2.28 -8.16
N THR A 68 6.38 2.18 -9.19
CA THR A 68 6.76 1.76 -10.55
C THR A 68 6.17 2.71 -11.59
N ARG A 69 6.82 2.78 -12.76
CA ARG A 69 6.33 3.55 -13.91
C ARG A 69 5.39 2.74 -14.80
N ASP A 70 5.57 1.42 -14.82
CA ASP A 70 4.79 0.52 -15.66
C ASP A 70 3.89 -0.37 -14.80
N ASN A 71 2.61 -0.48 -15.21
CA ASN A 71 1.67 -1.32 -14.50
C ASN A 71 1.85 -2.80 -14.85
N ILE A 72 1.85 -3.64 -13.83
CA ILE A 72 1.77 -5.10 -13.98
C ILE A 72 0.34 -5.54 -13.64
N LYS A 73 -0.31 -6.22 -14.60
CA LYS A 73 -1.62 -6.82 -14.39
C LYS A 73 -1.46 -8.17 -13.70
N TYR A 74 -2.20 -8.37 -12.61
CA TYR A 74 -2.22 -9.64 -11.88
C TYR A 74 -3.57 -10.32 -12.06
N ASN A 75 -3.56 -11.61 -12.45
CA ASN A 75 -4.76 -12.46 -12.49
C ASN A 75 -5.07 -13.07 -11.10
N LYS A 76 -4.79 -12.32 -10.03
CA LYS A 76 -4.95 -12.78 -8.65
C LYS A 76 -5.51 -11.65 -7.79
N ASN A 77 -6.67 -11.92 -7.20
CA ASN A 77 -7.30 -11.03 -6.23
C ASN A 77 -6.53 -11.02 -4.91
N ILE A 78 -6.37 -9.82 -4.35
CA ILE A 78 -5.80 -9.59 -3.04
C ILE A 78 -6.89 -9.79 -1.99
N LYS A 79 -6.59 -10.60 -0.97
CA LYS A 79 -7.39 -10.70 0.26
C LYS A 79 -6.53 -10.19 1.41
N LEU A 80 -6.94 -9.09 2.05
CA LEU A 80 -6.23 -8.54 3.20
C LEU A 80 -6.31 -9.54 4.37
N ASP A 81 -5.15 -9.99 4.81
CA ASP A 81 -4.99 -10.91 5.94
C ASP A 81 -3.89 -10.35 6.85
N SER A 82 -4.26 -9.96 8.07
CA SER A 82 -3.33 -9.37 9.04
C SER A 82 -2.23 -10.33 9.46
N LYS A 83 -2.50 -11.65 9.53
CA LYS A 83 -1.50 -12.65 9.91
C LYS A 83 -0.49 -12.85 8.79
N LEU A 84 -0.94 -12.89 7.53
CA LEU A 84 -0.06 -12.98 6.37
C LEU A 84 0.86 -11.76 6.29
N ILE A 85 0.28 -10.56 6.37
CA ILE A 85 1.03 -9.31 6.31
C ILE A 85 2.00 -9.23 7.49
N GLY A 86 1.58 -9.60 8.70
CA GLY A 86 2.44 -9.64 9.88
C GLY A 86 3.63 -10.59 9.72
N LYS A 87 3.40 -11.78 9.16
CA LYS A 87 4.48 -12.73 8.81
C LYS A 87 5.46 -12.13 7.79
N ASN A 88 4.96 -11.44 6.77
CA ASN A 88 5.79 -10.80 5.77
C ASN A 88 6.64 -9.66 6.38
N LEU A 89 6.06 -8.84 7.25
CA LEU A 89 6.79 -7.81 8.00
C LEU A 89 7.90 -8.41 8.86
N LYS A 90 7.60 -9.49 9.58
CA LYS A 90 8.60 -10.23 10.37
C LYS A 90 9.75 -10.72 9.49
N ALA A 91 9.43 -11.35 8.36
CA ALA A 91 10.42 -11.88 7.44
C ALA A 91 11.34 -10.79 6.88
N ILE A 92 10.78 -9.61 6.54
CA ILE A 92 11.57 -8.44 6.13
C ILE A 92 12.53 -8.01 7.24
N ARG A 93 12.00 -7.81 8.45
CA ARG A 93 12.78 -7.33 9.59
C ARG A 93 13.96 -8.27 9.89
N GLU A 94 13.71 -9.58 9.88
CA GLU A 94 14.72 -10.60 10.13
C GLU A 94 15.75 -10.67 9.00
N ASN A 95 15.33 -10.56 7.74
CA ASN A 95 16.24 -10.49 6.60
C ASN A 95 17.19 -9.28 6.67
N LEU A 96 16.67 -8.14 7.13
CA LEU A 96 17.43 -6.91 7.36
C LEU A 96 18.24 -6.93 8.67
N LYS A 97 18.13 -7.98 9.49
CA LYS A 97 18.76 -8.12 10.81
C LYS A 97 18.42 -6.96 11.76
N LEU A 98 17.19 -6.48 11.72
CA LEU A 98 16.71 -5.38 12.57
C LEU A 98 15.91 -5.88 13.77
N THR A 99 15.97 -5.13 14.87
CA THR A 99 15.01 -5.26 15.97
C THR A 99 13.69 -4.59 15.60
N GLN A 100 12.61 -4.92 16.33
CA GLN A 100 11.32 -4.25 16.13
C GLN A 100 11.41 -2.73 16.37
N GLN A 101 12.24 -2.31 17.33
CA GLN A 101 12.49 -0.90 17.61
C GLN A 101 13.17 -0.23 16.41
N GLN A 102 14.25 -0.81 15.88
CA GLN A 102 15.01 -0.22 14.77
C GLN A 102 14.19 -0.03 13.49
N ILE A 103 13.35 -1.01 13.11
CA ILE A 103 12.49 -0.86 11.93
C ILE A 103 11.38 0.16 12.16
N ALA A 104 10.81 0.20 13.37
CA ALA A 104 9.76 1.12 13.74
C ALA A 104 10.27 2.58 13.74
N ASP A 105 11.46 2.83 14.30
CA ASP A 105 12.11 4.14 14.32
C ASP A 105 12.37 4.65 12.90
N LYS A 106 12.93 3.79 12.02
CA LYS A 106 13.19 4.13 10.61
C LYS A 106 11.92 4.49 9.83
N CYS A 107 10.78 3.92 10.21
CA CYS A 107 9.51 4.16 9.53
C CYS A 107 8.60 5.17 10.25
N ASN A 108 9.07 5.78 11.34
CA ASN A 108 8.32 6.69 12.22
C ASN A 108 7.03 6.06 12.78
N ILE A 109 7.15 4.86 13.34
CA ILE A 109 6.09 4.07 13.96
C ILE A 109 6.50 3.79 15.42
N TYR A 110 5.57 3.75 16.35
CA TYR A 110 5.86 3.23 17.70
C TYR A 110 6.15 1.74 17.64
N GLN A 111 7.17 1.26 18.36
CA GLN A 111 7.52 -0.16 18.39
C GLN A 111 6.32 -1.06 18.78
N SER A 112 5.50 -0.63 19.73
CA SER A 112 4.28 -1.35 20.15
C SER A 112 3.27 -1.49 19.01
N THR A 113 3.11 -0.44 18.21
CA THR A 113 2.24 -0.44 17.03
C THR A 113 2.79 -1.39 15.96
N TYR A 114 4.10 -1.37 15.73
CA TYR A 114 4.75 -2.31 14.81
C TYR A 114 4.59 -3.77 15.28
N ASN A 115 4.72 -4.04 16.57
CA ASN A 115 4.49 -5.37 17.14
C ASN A 115 3.05 -5.88 16.89
N HIS A 116 2.05 -5.00 17.01
CA HIS A 116 0.66 -5.38 16.68
C HIS A 116 0.47 -5.75 15.21
N TYR A 117 1.23 -5.13 14.30
CA TYR A 117 1.22 -5.49 12.88
C TYR A 117 1.94 -6.82 12.65
N GLU A 118 3.13 -7.01 13.23
CA GLU A 118 3.95 -8.23 13.06
C GLU A 118 3.24 -9.48 13.60
N THR A 119 2.53 -9.35 14.72
CA THR A 119 1.73 -10.45 15.32
C THR A 119 0.40 -10.69 14.61
N GLY A 120 -0.01 -9.79 13.70
CA GLY A 120 -1.32 -9.83 13.04
C GLY A 120 -2.48 -9.45 13.95
N TYR A 121 -2.21 -8.91 15.15
CA TYR A 121 -3.23 -8.42 16.10
C TYR A 121 -4.06 -7.28 15.48
N SER A 122 -3.43 -6.42 14.68
CA SER A 122 -4.13 -5.39 13.91
C SER A 122 -3.65 -5.35 12.46
N LEU A 123 -4.55 -4.99 11.55
CA LEU A 123 -4.19 -4.76 10.16
C LEU A 123 -3.37 -3.48 10.04
N ILE A 124 -2.29 -3.54 9.28
CA ILE A 124 -1.44 -2.38 9.00
C ILE A 124 -2.22 -1.30 8.25
N LYS A 125 -2.00 -0.04 8.61
CA LYS A 125 -2.55 1.12 7.88
C LYS A 125 -1.71 1.44 6.65
N ILE A 126 -2.28 2.17 5.70
CA ILE A 126 -1.62 2.54 4.44
C ILE A 126 -0.28 3.26 4.65
N ILE A 127 -0.22 4.26 5.55
CA ILE A 127 1.00 5.06 5.75
C ILE A 127 2.16 4.21 6.30
N PRO A 128 2.00 3.45 7.40
CA PRO A 128 3.03 2.52 7.85
C PRO A 128 3.48 1.52 6.77
N ALA A 129 2.53 0.92 6.03
CA ALA A 129 2.85 -0.02 4.97
C ALA A 129 3.67 0.65 3.84
N TYR A 130 3.22 1.81 3.37
CA TYR A 130 3.91 2.59 2.35
C TYR A 130 5.32 3.02 2.81
N SER A 131 5.45 3.48 4.05
CA SER A 131 6.73 3.89 4.66
C SER A 131 7.74 2.73 4.67
N ILE A 132 7.32 1.54 5.11
CA ILE A 132 8.17 0.34 5.12
C ILE A 132 8.55 -0.06 3.70
N CYS A 133 7.58 -0.14 2.78
CA CYS A 133 7.85 -0.53 1.40
C CYS A 133 8.82 0.43 0.68
N LYS A 134 8.60 1.74 0.85
CA LYS A 134 9.45 2.78 0.25
C LYS A 134 10.86 2.77 0.83
N THR A 135 10.99 2.67 2.15
CA THR A 135 12.28 2.74 2.86
C THR A 135 13.20 1.58 2.49
N TYR A 136 12.65 0.38 2.29
CA TYR A 136 13.43 -0.83 2.05
C TYR A 136 13.32 -1.37 0.61
N ASN A 137 12.70 -0.62 -0.30
CA ASN A 137 12.48 -1.01 -1.70
C ASN A 137 11.79 -2.39 -1.83
N ILE A 138 10.66 -2.53 -1.15
CA ILE A 138 9.86 -3.76 -1.09
C ILE A 138 8.56 -3.54 -1.87
N SER A 139 8.15 -4.55 -2.63
CA SER A 139 6.88 -4.54 -3.34
C SER A 139 5.71 -4.56 -2.35
N PHE A 140 4.80 -3.60 -2.50
CA PHE A 140 3.52 -3.56 -1.84
C PHE A 140 2.66 -4.77 -2.26
N ASP A 141 2.68 -5.15 -3.55
CA ASP A 141 1.99 -6.36 -4.01
C ASP A 141 2.54 -7.61 -3.30
N TRP A 142 3.83 -7.68 -3.00
CA TRP A 142 4.40 -8.78 -2.21
C TRP A 142 3.97 -8.73 -0.74
N LEU A 143 3.98 -7.54 -0.13
CA LEU A 143 3.61 -7.36 1.27
C LEU A 143 2.21 -7.94 1.55
N VAL A 144 1.27 -7.75 0.63
CA VAL A 144 -0.10 -8.29 0.72
C VAL A 144 -0.27 -9.70 0.14
N GLY A 145 0.82 -10.36 -0.29
CA GLY A 145 0.81 -11.75 -0.77
C GLY A 145 0.30 -11.95 -2.21
N ARG A 146 0.33 -10.90 -3.03
CA ARG A 146 -0.12 -10.97 -4.43
C ARG A 146 0.95 -11.54 -5.36
N THR A 147 2.23 -11.24 -5.10
CA THR A 147 3.38 -11.74 -5.87
C THR A 147 4.40 -12.44 -4.97
N ASN A 148 5.27 -13.26 -5.56
CA ASN A 148 6.41 -13.88 -4.88
C ASN A 148 7.68 -13.00 -4.94
N ASN A 149 7.67 -11.93 -5.76
CA ASN A 149 8.82 -11.04 -5.92
C ASN A 149 8.86 -10.01 -4.79
N ILE A 150 9.82 -10.14 -3.87
CA ILE A 150 9.94 -9.25 -2.70
C ILE A 150 10.21 -7.80 -3.08
N LYS A 151 11.00 -7.57 -4.13
CA LYS A 151 11.43 -6.23 -4.54
C LYS A 151 10.47 -5.66 -5.60
N ILE A 152 10.41 -4.34 -5.63
CA ILE A 152 9.72 -3.58 -6.69
C ILE A 152 10.34 -3.96 -8.05
N ASN A 153 9.51 -4.37 -9.00
CA ASN A 153 9.94 -4.61 -10.38
C ASN A 153 10.12 -3.24 -11.04
N LYS A 154 11.37 -2.87 -11.33
CA LYS A 154 11.71 -1.60 -12.00
C LYS A 154 11.71 -1.75 -13.50
#